data_AF-A0A6C0L3R1-F1
#
_entry.id   AF-A0A6C0L3R1-F1
#
_cell.length_a   1.000
_cell.length_b   1.000
_cell.length_c   1.000
_cell.angle_alpha   90.00
_cell.angle_beta   90.00
_cell.angle_gamma   90.00
#
_symmetry.space_group_name_H-M   'P 1'
#
loop_
_entity.id
_entity.type
_entity.pdbx_description
1 polymer ?
#
loop_
_entity_poly.entity_id
_entity_poly.type
_entity_poly.pdbx_seq_one_letter_code
_entity_poly.pdbx_strand_id
1 'polypeptide(L)'
;MRNDKAECQCCGKMMVPRVVMERSIYVGGVQVGGDKPLKSICPFCLSEEWNGKPRKSWRARLGRDAILGLRAISFELSIIGAIAVFFAVMAIYRFVFVGLS
;
A
#
# COMPACT_ATOMS: atom_id res chain seq x y z
N MET A 1 -31.90 -11.56 -14.46
CA MET A 1 -31.67 -10.59 -15.56
C MET A 1 -30.36 -9.87 -15.28
N ARG A 2 -29.31 -10.12 -16.07
CA ARG A 2 -28.06 -9.36 -16.01
C ARG A 2 -28.30 -8.04 -16.74
N ASN A 3 -28.41 -6.94 -16.01
CA ASN A 3 -28.41 -5.60 -16.60
C ASN A 3 -26.97 -5.29 -17.01
N ASP A 4 -26.59 -5.72 -18.22
CA ASP A 4 -25.23 -5.52 -18.76
C ASP A 4 -24.95 -4.05 -19.12
N LYS A 5 -25.97 -3.20 -19.04
CA LYS A 5 -25.89 -1.77 -19.32
C LYS A 5 -26.06 -0.97 -18.03
N ALA A 6 -25.12 -0.08 -17.77
CA ALA A 6 -25.13 0.88 -16.68
C ALA A 6 -25.13 2.31 -17.25
N GLU A 7 -25.81 3.22 -16.56
CA GLU A 7 -25.80 4.63 -16.94
C GLU A 7 -24.58 5.34 -16.35
N CYS A 8 -23.90 6.13 -17.18
CA CYS A 8 -22.82 7.00 -16.70
C CYS A 8 -23.40 8.23 -15.99
N GLN A 9 -23.05 8.43 -14.72
CA GLN A 9 -23.48 9.59 -13.91
C GLN A 9 -22.83 10.92 -14.36
N CYS A 10 -21.77 10.86 -15.19
CA CYS A 10 -21.11 12.05 -15.70
C CYS A 10 -21.75 12.58 -17.00
N CYS A 11 -22.20 11.69 -17.89
CA CYS A 11 -22.68 12.07 -19.23
C CYS A 11 -24.10 11.58 -19.56
N GLY A 12 -24.78 10.88 -18.64
CA GLY A 12 -26.15 10.38 -18.80
C GLY A 12 -26.33 9.34 -19.90
N LYS A 13 -25.24 8.77 -20.43
CA LYS A 13 -25.29 7.79 -21.52
C LYS A 13 -25.30 6.38 -20.95
N MET A 14 -26.17 5.55 -21.52
CA MET A 14 -26.17 4.10 -21.26
C MET A 14 -24.94 3.46 -21.90
N MET A 15 -24.20 2.69 -21.11
CA MET A 15 -22.96 2.05 -21.54
C MET A 15 -22.79 0.66 -20.93
N VAL A 16 -21.98 -0.17 -21.59
CA VAL A 16 -21.48 -1.41 -20.98
C VAL A 16 -20.10 -1.08 -20.40
N PRO A 17 -19.90 -1.12 -19.08
CA PRO A 17 -18.64 -0.74 -18.47
C PRO A 17 -17.54 -1.70 -18.92
N ARG A 18 -16.54 -1.16 -19.63
CA ARG A 18 -15.35 -1.92 -20.03
C ARG A 18 -14.40 -1.94 -18.83
N VAL A 19 -14.09 -3.14 -18.35
CA VAL A 19 -13.12 -3.34 -17.28
C VAL A 19 -11.72 -3.29 -17.89
N VAL A 20 -10.92 -2.32 -17.46
CA VAL A 20 -9.49 -2.29 -17.78
C VAL A 20 -8.78 -3.14 -16.74
N MET A 21 -8.15 -4.22 -17.19
CA MET A 21 -7.37 -5.13 -16.33
C MET A 21 -5.95 -4.58 -16.16
N GLU A 22 -5.28 -4.93 -15.06
CA GLU A 22 -3.83 -4.67 -14.90
C GLU A 22 -3.05 -5.26 -16.09
N ARG A 23 -2.01 -4.55 -16.55
CA ARG A 23 -1.07 -5.14 -17.53
C ARG A 23 -0.37 -6.30 -16.84
N SER A 24 -0.55 -7.51 -17.34
CA SER A 24 0.22 -8.67 -16.89
C SER A 24 1.62 -8.64 -17.47
N ILE A 25 2.63 -8.94 -16.67
CA ILE A 25 4.00 -9.12 -17.14
C ILE A 25 4.27 -10.64 -17.13
N TYR A 26 4.80 -11.15 -18.23
CA TYR A 26 5.22 -12.54 -18.33
C TYR A 26 6.72 -12.62 -18.01
N VAL A 27 7.08 -13.29 -16.92
CA VAL A 27 8.48 -13.56 -16.54
C VAL A 27 8.65 -15.06 -16.46
N GLY A 28 9.53 -15.63 -17.29
CA GLY A 28 9.85 -17.06 -17.26
C GLY A 28 8.65 -17.99 -17.53
N GLY A 29 7.69 -17.59 -18.37
CA GLY A 29 6.51 -18.39 -18.69
C GLY A 29 5.39 -18.35 -17.63
N VAL A 30 5.61 -17.69 -16.49
CA VAL A 30 4.58 -17.47 -15.47
C VAL A 30 3.98 -16.08 -15.66
N GLN A 31 2.65 -16.01 -15.80
CA GLN A 31 1.92 -14.74 -15.82
C GLN A 31 1.88 -14.20 -14.39
N VAL A 32 2.56 -13.09 -14.14
CA VAL A 32 2.58 -12.44 -12.83
C VAL A 32 1.86 -11.09 -12.94
N GLY A 33 0.72 -10.99 -12.24
CA GLY A 33 -0.16 -9.83 -12.29
C GLY A 33 -1.17 -9.86 -13.45
N GLY A 34 -2.17 -8.98 -13.41
CA GLY A 34 -3.24 -8.89 -14.43
C GLY A 34 -4.63 -9.35 -13.98
N ASP A 35 -4.73 -10.04 -12.85
CA ASP A 35 -6.01 -10.60 -12.37
C ASP A 35 -6.94 -9.58 -11.71
N LYS A 36 -6.41 -8.39 -11.40
CA LYS A 36 -7.17 -7.35 -10.70
C LYS A 36 -7.79 -6.39 -11.72
N PRO A 37 -9.11 -6.19 -11.69
CA PRO A 37 -9.73 -5.11 -12.44
C PRO A 37 -9.21 -3.79 -11.88
N LEU A 38 -8.40 -3.05 -12.65
CA LEU A 38 -7.86 -1.76 -12.22
C LEU A 38 -9.01 -0.80 -11.98
N LYS A 39 -9.77 -0.57 -13.06
CA LYS A 39 -10.78 0.48 -13.17
C LYS A 39 -11.73 0.15 -14.33
N SER A 40 -12.96 0.65 -14.24
CA SER A 40 -13.87 0.72 -15.38
C SER A 40 -13.98 2.18 -15.82
N ILE A 41 -14.00 2.41 -17.13
CA ILE A 41 -14.00 3.76 -17.72
C ILE A 41 -15.25 3.93 -18.60
N CYS A 42 -15.84 5.12 -18.58
CA CYS A 42 -16.90 5.46 -19.53
C CYS A 42 -16.32 5.67 -20.95
N PRO A 43 -16.80 4.96 -21.99
CA PRO A 43 -16.28 5.09 -23.34
C PRO A 43 -16.67 6.43 -24.00
N PHE A 44 -17.61 7.18 -23.43
CA PHE A 44 -18.09 8.44 -24.01
C PHE A 44 -17.39 9.66 -23.42
N CYS A 45 -17.29 9.74 -22.08
CA CYS A 45 -16.69 10.89 -21.40
C CYS A 45 -15.30 10.59 -20.82
N LEU A 46 -14.78 9.37 -20.99
CA LEU A 46 -13.47 8.92 -20.49
C LEU A 46 -13.28 9.07 -18.96
N SER A 47 -14.38 9.27 -18.22
CA SER A 47 -14.34 9.35 -16.76
C SER A 47 -14.15 7.97 -16.13
N GLU A 48 -13.18 7.85 -15.22
CA GLU A 48 -12.97 6.69 -14.36
C GLU A 48 -14.00 6.61 -13.22
N GLU A 49 -14.64 7.73 -12.87
CA GLU A 49 -15.60 7.85 -11.77
C GLU A 49 -17.06 7.87 -12.27
N TRP A 50 -17.28 7.24 -13.43
CA TRP A 50 -18.56 7.21 -14.12
C TRP A 50 -19.73 6.67 -13.29
N ASN A 51 -19.45 5.88 -12.24
CA ASN A 51 -20.45 5.28 -11.36
C ASN A 51 -20.79 6.13 -10.13
N GLY A 52 -20.23 7.34 -10.03
CA GLY A 52 -20.46 8.26 -8.91
C GLY A 52 -19.99 7.74 -7.55
N LYS A 53 -19.31 6.59 -7.50
CA LYS A 53 -18.74 6.07 -6.26
C LYS A 53 -17.36 6.68 -6.08
N PRO A 54 -17.16 7.54 -5.06
CA PRO A 54 -15.84 8.08 -4.79
C PRO A 54 -14.87 6.92 -4.58
N ARG A 55 -13.68 7.01 -5.18
CA ARG A 55 -12.62 6.01 -5.04
C ARG A 55 -12.34 5.80 -3.55
N LYS A 56 -12.87 4.72 -2.96
CA LYS A 56 -12.51 4.26 -1.60
C LYS A 56 -11.06 3.79 -1.61
N SER A 57 -10.07 4.67 -1.68
CA SER A 57 -8.67 4.20 -1.65
C SER A 57 -7.59 5.18 -1.23
N TRP A 58 -7.82 6.49 -1.15
CA TRP A 58 -6.72 7.36 -0.70
C TRP A 58 -6.50 7.24 0.82
N ARG A 59 -7.54 7.43 1.65
CA ARG A 59 -7.42 7.31 3.12
C ARG A 59 -7.01 5.91 3.58
N ALA A 60 -7.51 4.86 2.93
CA ALA A 60 -7.16 3.47 3.27
C ALA A 60 -5.74 3.09 2.81
N ARG A 61 -5.21 3.74 1.77
CA ARG A 61 -3.81 3.57 1.34
C ARG A 61 -2.88 4.38 2.24
N LEU A 62 -3.23 5.63 2.54
CA LEU A 62 -2.53 6.48 3.50
C LEU A 62 -2.38 5.83 4.88
N GLY A 63 -3.45 5.18 5.37
CA GLY A 63 -3.41 4.47 6.64
C GLY A 63 -2.44 3.28 6.65
N ARG A 64 -2.37 2.51 5.55
CA ARG A 64 -1.42 1.39 5.46
C ARG A 64 0.03 1.88 5.39
N ASP A 65 0.28 2.93 4.61
CA ASP A 65 1.63 3.48 4.44
C ASP A 65 2.11 4.13 5.76
N ALA A 66 1.22 4.78 6.51
CA ALA A 66 1.52 5.33 7.83
C ALA A 66 1.86 4.25 8.86
N ILE A 67 1.12 3.13 8.89
CA ILE A 67 1.39 2.02 9.82
C ILE A 67 2.74 1.36 9.52
N LEU A 68 3.08 1.17 8.24
CA LEU A 68 4.37 0.62 7.83
C LEU A 68 5.52 1.56 8.20
N GLY A 69 5.36 2.87 7.96
CA GLY A 69 6.33 3.87 8.37
C GLY A 69 6.56 3.91 9.88
N LEU A 70 5.48 3.85 10.67
CA LEU A 70 5.57 3.87 12.13
C LEU A 70 6.32 2.64 12.67
N ARG A 71 6.12 1.46 12.06
CA ARG A 71 6.84 0.24 12.44
C ARG A 71 8.33 0.31 12.11
N ALA A 72 8.69 0.86 10.97
CA ALA A 72 10.10 1.04 10.61
C ALA A 72 10.82 1.96 11.61
N ILE A 73 10.22 3.11 11.94
CA ILE A 73 10.79 4.05 12.91
C ILE A 73 10.89 3.42 14.31
N SER A 74 9.88 2.65 14.72
CA SER A 74 9.89 1.95 16.02
C SER A 74 11.00 0.90 16.11
N PHE A 75 11.33 0.22 15.02
CA PHE A 75 12.39 -0.78 15.00
C PHE A 75 13.78 -0.13 15.14
N GLU A 76 14.02 0.96 14.40
CA GLU A 76 15.28 1.72 14.49
C GLU A 76 15.54 2.25 15.91
N LEU A 77 14.52 2.85 16.54
CA LEU A 77 14.62 3.33 17.93
C LEU A 77 14.91 2.20 18.91
N SER A 78 14.37 1.00 18.67
CA SER A 78 14.61 -0.18 19.51
C SER A 78 16.06 -0.67 19.39
N ILE A 79 16.63 -0.67 18.18
CA ILE A 79 18.03 -1.04 17.95
C ILE A 79 18.97 -0.05 18.64
N ILE A 80 18.75 1.24 18.42
CA ILE A 80 19.60 2.29 19.03
C ILE A 80 19.55 2.20 20.56
N GLY A 81 18.36 2.02 21.13
CA GLY A 81 18.18 1.83 22.57
C GLY A 81 18.94 0.60 23.10
N ALA A 82 18.84 -0.54 22.41
CA ALA A 82 19.55 -1.76 22.81
C ALA A 82 21.07 -1.60 22.78
N ILE A 83 21.60 -0.93 21.74
CA ILE A 83 23.03 -0.65 21.61
C ILE A 83 23.51 0.28 22.74
N ALA A 84 22.76 1.35 23.04
CA ALA A 84 23.10 2.27 24.11
C ALA A 84 23.12 1.59 25.49
N VAL A 85 22.13 0.73 25.77
CA VAL A 85 22.09 -0.07 27.01
C VAL A 85 23.27 -1.03 27.06
N PHE A 86 23.61 -1.70 25.96
CA PHE A 86 24.75 -2.60 25.90
C PHE A 86 26.07 -1.88 26.25
N PHE A 87 26.32 -0.71 25.66
CA PHE A 87 27.51 0.09 25.99
C PHE A 87 27.51 0.57 27.44
N ALA A 88 26.37 0.99 27.98
CA ALA A 88 26.27 1.39 29.38
C ALA A 88 26.60 0.24 30.33
N VAL A 89 26.07 -0.95 30.05
CA VAL A 89 26.37 -2.17 30.82
C VAL A 89 27.86 -2.51 30.72
N MET A 90 28.44 -2.51 29.52
CA MET A 90 29.87 -2.77 29.33
C MET A 90 30.77 -1.76 30.04
N ALA A 91 30.38 -0.48 30.07
CA ALA A 91 31.10 0.56 30.80
C ALA A 91 31.06 0.33 32.32
N ILE A 92 29.89 -0.05 32.86
CA ILE A 92 29.74 -0.41 34.28
C ILE A 92 30.58 -1.64 34.62
N TYR A 93 30.51 -2.70 33.81
CA TYR A 93 31.33 -3.90 33.99
C TYR A 93 32.82 -3.58 33.99
N ARG A 94 33.28 -2.75 33.03
CA ARG A 94 34.69 -2.33 32.98
C ARG A 94 35.09 -1.53 34.21
N PHE A 95 34.25 -0.60 34.67
CA PHE A 95 34.52 0.19 35.87
C PHE A 95 34.62 -0.70 37.12
N VAL A 96 33.68 -1.63 37.29
CA VAL A 96 33.60 -2.52 38.47
C VAL A 96 34.72 -3.56 38.49
N PHE A 97 35.04 -4.17 37.34
CA PHE A 97 35.97 -5.32 37.31
C PHE A 97 37.41 -4.95 36.92
N VAL A 98 37.64 -3.87 36.16
CA VAL A 98 38.99 -3.49 35.70
C VAL A 98 39.55 -2.30 36.48
N GLY A 99 38.71 -1.42 37.03
CA GLY A 99 39.15 -0.26 37.82
C GLY A 99 39.57 -0.57 39.26
N LEU A 100 39.43 -1.82 39.71
CA LEU A 100 39.67 -2.28 41.08
C LEU A 100 40.84 -3.27 41.22
N SER A 101 41.63 -3.48 40.15
CA SER A 101 42.88 -4.25 40.16
C SER A 101 44.10 -3.34 40.00
#